data_AF-A0A420I5Z6-F1
#
_entry.id   AF-A0A420I5Z6-F1
#
_cell.length_a   1.000
_cell.length_b   1.000
_cell.length_c   1.000
_cell.angle_alpha   90.00
_cell.angle_beta   90.00
_cell.angle_gamma   90.00
#
_symmetry.space_group_name_H-M   'P 1'
#
loop_
_entity.id
_entity.type
_entity.pdbx_description
1 polymer ?
#
loop_
_entity_poly.entity_id
_entity_poly.type
_entity_poly.pdbx_seq_one_letter_code
_entity_poly.pdbx_strand_id
1 'polypeptide(L)'
;KLFQGCFGVITWHALRLVQQHLQLVSLPLQPCTGTFTQSMGLPCAHLCDIKKSTGGLTPSDFHKHWYWDRQSTSQPLLDPLWAARTGRILSIGEEPPVKQPPTCSACHRQGHTMSSHSCPLKLQASIARQ
;
A
#
# COMPACT_ATOMS: atom_id res chain seq x y z
N LYS A 1 -19.48 -13.75 -20.18
CA LYS A 1 -18.49 -14.85 -20.00
C LYS A 1 -17.09 -14.37 -19.58
N LEU A 2 -16.77 -13.07 -19.66
CA LEU A 2 -15.43 -12.55 -19.37
C LEU A 2 -14.94 -12.82 -17.92
N PHE A 3 -15.84 -12.79 -16.93
CA PHE A 3 -15.48 -13.01 -15.51
C PHE A 3 -15.72 -14.45 -15.02
N GLN A 4 -16.05 -15.39 -15.91
CA GLN A 4 -16.56 -16.70 -15.50
C GLN A 4 -15.56 -17.49 -14.64
N GLY A 5 -14.26 -17.37 -14.92
CA GLY A 5 -13.20 -18.00 -14.13
C GLY A 5 -12.83 -17.28 -12.83
N CYS A 6 -13.43 -16.11 -12.54
CA CYS A 6 -13.10 -15.30 -11.37
C CYS A 6 -14.11 -15.43 -10.23
N PHE A 7 -15.31 -15.96 -10.49
CA PHE A 7 -16.33 -16.15 -9.46
C PHE A 7 -15.85 -17.12 -8.38
N GLY A 8 -16.12 -16.78 -7.11
CA GLY A 8 -15.71 -17.58 -5.95
C GLY A 8 -14.23 -17.44 -5.54
N VAL A 9 -13.38 -16.86 -6.40
CA VAL A 9 -11.95 -16.63 -6.11
C VAL A 9 -11.66 -15.16 -5.90
N ILE A 10 -12.25 -14.29 -6.72
CA ILE A 10 -12.05 -12.84 -6.69
C ILE A 10 -13.25 -12.18 -6.02
N THR A 11 -12.97 -11.15 -5.21
CA THR A 11 -14.00 -10.36 -4.54
C THR A 11 -14.95 -9.71 -5.55
N TRP A 12 -16.24 -9.66 -5.21
CA TRP A 12 -17.25 -9.06 -6.08
C TRP A 12 -16.98 -7.56 -6.34
N HIS A 13 -16.39 -6.86 -5.36
CA HIS A 13 -16.02 -5.46 -5.51
C HIS A 13 -15.00 -5.24 -6.63
N ALA A 14 -13.98 -6.11 -6.74
CA ALA A 14 -12.98 -6.03 -7.81
C ALA A 14 -13.62 -6.18 -9.20
N LEU A 15 -14.51 -7.15 -9.37
CA LEU A 15 -15.23 -7.37 -10.63
C LEU A 15 -16.07 -6.16 -11.01
N ARG A 16 -16.74 -5.54 -10.03
CA ARG A 16 -17.54 -4.32 -10.24
C ARG A 16 -16.68 -3.15 -10.69
N LEU A 17 -15.51 -2.95 -10.10
CA LEU A 17 -14.58 -1.89 -10.47
C LEU A 17 -14.06 -2.07 -11.90
N VAL A 18 -13.74 -3.30 -12.31
CA VAL A 18 -13.35 -3.59 -13.70
C VAL A 18 -14.49 -3.26 -14.65
N GLN A 19 -15.72 -3.70 -14.35
CA GLN A 19 -16.87 -3.40 -15.18
C GLN A 19 -17.11 -1.90 -15.30
N GLN A 20 -17.00 -1.15 -14.20
CA GLN A 20 -17.11 0.31 -14.21
C GLN A 20 -16.03 0.95 -15.07
N HIS A 21 -14.78 0.50 -14.96
CA HIS A 21 -13.69 0.98 -15.80
C HIS A 21 -13.99 0.76 -17.29
N LEU A 22 -14.50 -0.42 -17.67
CA LEU A 22 -14.88 -0.72 -19.05
C LEU A 22 -16.01 0.19 -19.59
N GLN A 23 -16.93 0.63 -18.74
CA GLN A 23 -18.01 1.52 -19.15
C GLN A 23 -17.57 2.99 -19.28
N LEU A 24 -16.57 3.40 -18.50
CA LEU A 24 -16.06 4.77 -18.52
C LEU A 24 -15.07 5.02 -19.66
N VAL A 25 -14.48 3.95 -20.19
CA VAL A 25 -13.48 4.06 -21.25
C VAL A 25 -14.17 4.25 -22.60
N SER A 26 -13.85 5.35 -23.27
CA SER A 26 -14.28 5.62 -24.64
C SER A 26 -13.40 4.88 -25.66
N LEU A 27 -14.03 4.41 -26.73
CA LEU A 27 -13.35 3.80 -27.89
C LEU A 27 -13.04 4.89 -28.92
N PRO A 28 -11.88 4.87 -29.60
CA PRO A 28 -10.83 3.85 -29.54
C PRO A 28 -9.93 3.96 -28.29
N LEU A 29 -9.49 2.81 -27.79
CA LEU A 29 -8.62 2.72 -26.62
C LEU A 29 -7.28 3.42 -26.88
N GLN A 30 -6.91 4.38 -26.03
CA GLN A 30 -5.57 4.98 -26.02
C GLN A 30 -4.53 3.95 -25.60
N PRO A 31 -3.28 3.98 -26.09
CA PRO A 31 -2.28 2.97 -25.79
C PRO A 31 -2.14 2.69 -24.29
N CYS A 32 -2.14 1.41 -23.92
CA CYS A 32 -2.11 0.98 -22.53
C CYS A 32 -0.83 1.43 -21.83
N THR A 33 -0.96 2.34 -20.87
CA THR A 33 0.17 2.79 -20.03
C THR A 33 0.50 1.79 -18.92
N GLY A 34 -0.37 0.80 -18.67
CA GLY A 34 -0.22 -0.15 -17.55
C GLY A 34 -0.47 0.43 -16.16
N THR A 35 -0.56 1.77 -16.04
CA THR A 35 -0.74 2.49 -14.78
C THR A 35 -1.96 2.01 -14.01
N PHE A 36 -3.08 1.75 -14.68
CA PHE A 36 -4.30 1.26 -14.04
C PHE A 36 -4.10 -0.11 -13.36
N THR A 37 -3.44 -1.04 -14.05
CA THR A 37 -3.14 -2.36 -13.50
C THR A 37 -2.16 -2.25 -12.33
N GLN A 38 -1.17 -1.35 -12.43
CA GLN A 38 -0.18 -1.15 -11.38
C GLN A 38 -0.76 -0.45 -10.14
N SER A 39 -1.61 0.55 -10.32
CA SER A 39 -2.18 1.34 -9.22
C SER A 39 -3.33 0.62 -8.52
N MET A 40 -4.23 0.00 -9.29
CA MET A 40 -5.43 -0.64 -8.76
C MET A 40 -5.27 -2.15 -8.59
N GLY A 41 -4.27 -2.79 -9.19
CA GLY A 41 -4.16 -4.25 -9.19
C GLY A 41 -5.29 -4.96 -9.95
N LEU A 42 -5.95 -4.23 -10.86
CA LEU A 42 -7.11 -4.69 -11.63
C LEU A 42 -6.78 -4.74 -13.13
N PRO A 43 -7.37 -5.67 -13.90
CA PRO A 43 -7.19 -5.71 -15.35
C PRO A 43 -7.77 -4.44 -16.00
N CYS A 44 -6.97 -3.77 -16.84
CA CYS A 44 -7.39 -2.60 -17.60
C CYS A 44 -8.29 -2.99 -18.80
N ALA A 45 -8.89 -2.00 -19.44
CA ALA A 45 -9.76 -2.22 -20.60
C ALA A 45 -9.08 -2.97 -21.75
N HIS A 46 -7.79 -2.70 -22.01
CA HIS A 46 -7.01 -3.42 -23.03
C HIS A 46 -6.86 -4.91 -22.73
N LEU A 47 -6.50 -5.24 -21.49
CA LEU A 47 -6.32 -6.64 -21.10
C LEU A 47 -7.64 -7.37 -21.19
N CYS A 48 -8.75 -6.71 -20.81
CA CYS A 48 -10.08 -7.26 -20.97
C CYS A 48 -10.43 -7.51 -22.44
N ASP A 49 -10.07 -6.61 -23.36
CA ASP A 49 -10.33 -6.78 -24.79
C ASP A 49 -9.55 -7.96 -25.38
N ILE A 50 -8.25 -8.07 -25.06
CA ILE A 50 -7.39 -9.21 -25.45
C ILE A 50 -7.92 -10.53 -24.86
N LYS A 51 -8.34 -10.52 -23.59
CA LYS A 51 -8.85 -11.71 -22.91
C LYS A 51 -10.24 -12.09 -23.40
N LYS A 52 -11.02 -11.15 -23.92
CA LYS A 52 -12.34 -11.42 -24.49
C LYS A 52 -12.26 -12.35 -25.69
N SER A 53 -11.20 -12.25 -26.51
CA SER A 53 -10.94 -13.17 -27.62
C SER A 53 -10.28 -14.49 -27.18
N THR A 54 -9.50 -14.47 -26.08
CA THR A 54 -8.66 -15.60 -25.66
C THR A 54 -9.34 -16.56 -24.66
N GLY A 55 -10.53 -16.22 -24.13
CA GLY A 55 -11.30 -17.12 -23.25
C GLY A 55 -11.71 -16.55 -21.89
N GLY A 56 -11.51 -15.25 -21.66
CA GLY A 56 -11.91 -14.53 -20.45
C GLY A 56 -10.75 -14.24 -19.50
N LEU A 57 -11.08 -13.49 -18.44
CA LEU A 57 -10.15 -13.19 -17.36
C LEU A 57 -9.98 -14.41 -16.46
N THR A 58 -8.75 -14.58 -16.00
CA THR A 58 -8.37 -15.57 -15.00
C THR A 58 -8.09 -14.86 -13.67
N PRO A 59 -8.18 -15.55 -12.53
CA PRO A 59 -7.79 -14.96 -11.24
C PRO A 59 -6.37 -14.41 -11.22
N SER A 60 -5.47 -14.97 -12.03
CA SER A 60 -4.07 -14.51 -12.15
C SER A 60 -3.93 -13.11 -12.76
N ASP A 61 -4.95 -12.62 -13.46
CA ASP A 61 -4.99 -11.26 -14.00
C ASP A 61 -5.30 -10.19 -12.93
N PHE A 62 -5.62 -10.62 -11.70
CA PHE A 62 -5.92 -9.76 -10.55
C PHE A 62 -4.79 -9.83 -9.52
N HIS A 63 -4.53 -8.71 -8.85
CA HIS A 63 -3.60 -8.70 -7.73
C HIS A 63 -4.14 -9.52 -6.55
N LYS A 64 -3.24 -10.15 -5.78
CA LYS A 64 -3.56 -10.98 -4.60
C LYS A 64 -4.45 -10.31 -3.56
N HIS A 65 -4.46 -8.97 -3.51
CA HIS A 65 -5.26 -8.22 -2.54
C HIS A 65 -6.76 -8.22 -2.88
N TRP A 66 -7.14 -8.62 -4.10
CA TRP A 66 -8.51 -8.78 -4.56
C TRP A 66 -9.08 -10.18 -4.40
N TYR A 67 -8.27 -11.14 -3.95
CA TYR A 67 -8.70 -12.51 -3.72
C TYR A 67 -9.61 -12.57 -2.50
N TRP A 68 -10.66 -13.39 -2.56
CA TRP A 68 -11.58 -13.61 -1.47
C TRP A 68 -10.88 -14.26 -0.27
N ASP A 69 -10.03 -15.26 -0.54
CA ASP A 69 -9.19 -15.89 0.48
C ASP A 69 -7.78 -15.27 0.49
N ARG A 70 -7.55 -14.39 1.46
CA ARG A 70 -6.27 -13.70 1.66
C ARG A 70 -5.22 -14.60 2.33
N GLN A 71 -5.64 -15.68 2.98
CA GLN A 71 -4.78 -16.56 3.78
C GLN A 71 -4.17 -17.69 2.93
N SER A 72 -4.84 -18.12 1.87
CA SER A 72 -4.31 -19.05 0.85
C SER A 72 -3.25 -18.41 -0.04
N THR A 73 -3.24 -17.08 -0.17
CA THR A 73 -2.12 -16.33 -0.75
C THR A 73 -1.13 -15.93 0.32
N SER A 74 -0.84 -16.84 1.26
CA SER A 74 0.26 -16.67 2.21
C SER A 74 1.49 -16.32 1.38
N GLN A 75 1.93 -15.06 1.52
CA GLN A 75 3.22 -14.66 1.00
C GLN A 75 4.23 -15.67 1.57
N PRO A 76 5.20 -16.17 0.79
CA PRO A 76 6.38 -16.74 1.42
C PRO A 76 6.85 -15.71 2.44
N LEU A 77 6.89 -16.15 3.69
CA LEU A 77 7.35 -15.46 4.87
C LEU A 77 8.51 -14.55 4.45
N LEU A 78 8.33 -13.24 4.61
CA LEU A 78 9.24 -12.17 4.16
C LEU A 78 10.69 -12.66 4.18
N ASP A 79 11.26 -12.86 2.99
CA ASP A 79 12.70 -13.08 2.84
C ASP A 79 13.39 -11.83 3.44
N PRO A 80 14.33 -11.96 4.40
CA PRO A 80 14.95 -10.83 5.09
C PRO A 80 15.59 -9.78 4.16
N LEU A 81 15.79 -10.13 2.89
CA LEU A 81 16.42 -9.29 1.88
C LEU A 81 15.57 -8.11 1.40
N TRP A 82 14.23 -8.15 1.52
CA TRP A 82 13.40 -7.00 1.09
C TRP A 82 13.46 -5.81 2.08
N ALA A 83 13.91 -6.05 3.31
CA ALA A 83 14.17 -4.99 4.29
C ALA A 83 15.42 -4.15 3.94
N ALA A 84 16.17 -4.52 2.91
CA ALA A 84 17.40 -3.83 2.50
C ALA A 84 17.19 -2.58 1.63
N ARG A 85 15.94 -2.22 1.27
CA ARG A 85 15.69 -1.05 0.40
C ARG A 85 15.51 0.29 1.12
N THR A 86 15.51 0.33 2.45
CA THR A 86 15.43 1.59 3.22
C THR A 86 16.24 1.61 4.52
N GLY A 87 17.30 0.82 4.62
CA GLY A 87 18.22 0.92 5.75
C GLY A 87 19.43 0.02 5.55
N ARG A 88 20.63 0.58 5.75
CA ARG A 88 21.88 -0.19 5.80
C ARG A 88 21.72 -1.37 6.76
N ILE A 89 22.11 -2.55 6.31
CA ILE A 89 22.31 -3.72 7.16
C ILE A 89 23.62 -3.47 7.93
N LEU A 90 23.53 -3.28 9.25
CA LEU A 90 24.69 -3.27 10.14
C LEU A 90 25.12 -4.72 10.40
N SER A 91 26.43 -4.98 10.37
CA SER A 91 26.96 -6.33 10.55
C SER A 91 26.91 -6.74 12.03
N ILE A 92 26.85 -8.05 12.29
CA ILE A 92 26.93 -8.63 13.64
C ILE A 92 28.22 -8.15 14.30
N GLY A 93 28.10 -7.18 15.21
CA GLY A 93 29.24 -6.52 15.89
C GLY A 93 29.10 -5.01 16.04
N GLU A 94 28.16 -4.35 15.36
CA GLU A 94 27.94 -2.91 15.52
C GLU A 94 26.81 -2.64 16.53
N GLU A 95 27.20 -2.12 17.71
CA GLU A 95 26.26 -1.62 18.73
C GLU A 95 25.26 -0.64 18.09
N PRO A 96 23.94 -0.79 18.35
CA PRO A 96 22.94 0.10 17.80
C PRO A 96 23.27 1.54 18.23
N PRO A 97 23.19 2.54 17.34
CA PRO A 97 23.44 3.91 17.73
C PRO A 97 22.43 4.27 18.81
N VAL A 98 22.93 4.52 20.02
CA VAL A 98 22.15 4.97 21.18
C VAL A 98 21.40 6.21 20.74
N LYS A 99 20.12 6.04 20.38
CA LYS A 99 19.27 7.16 19.96
C LYS A 99 19.21 8.12 21.13
N GLN A 100 19.90 9.25 20.99
CA GLN A 100 19.90 10.27 22.03
C GLN A 100 18.44 10.67 22.29
N PRO A 101 18.02 10.74 23.56
CA PRO A 101 16.65 11.09 23.90
C PRO A 101 16.29 12.43 23.25
N PRO A 102 15.07 12.57 22.71
CA PRO A 102 14.66 13.78 21.99
C PRO A 102 14.79 15.01 22.91
N THR A 103 15.44 16.06 22.42
CA THR A 103 15.62 17.32 23.14
C THR A 103 14.57 18.33 22.67
N CYS A 104 13.86 18.94 23.61
CA CYS A 104 12.87 19.95 23.29
C CYS A 104 13.54 21.28 22.91
N SER A 105 13.34 21.77 21.69
CA SER A 105 13.93 23.04 21.23
C SER A 105 13.46 24.28 21.99
N ALA A 106 12.36 24.21 22.75
CA ALA A 106 11.87 25.33 23.54
C ALA A 106 12.49 25.39 24.94
N CYS A 107 12.66 24.25 25.63
CA CYS A 107 13.16 24.20 27.00
C CYS A 107 14.55 23.55 27.14
N HIS A 108 15.12 23.06 26.03
CA HIS A 108 16.41 22.37 25.92
C HIS A 108 16.57 21.15 26.85
N ARG A 109 15.46 20.60 27.38
CA ARG A 109 15.46 19.37 28.18
C ARG A 109 15.29 18.13 27.31
N GLN A 110 15.98 17.07 27.68
CA GLN A 110 15.89 15.75 27.06
C GLN A 110 14.61 15.00 27.52
N GLY A 111 14.08 14.13 26.66
CA GLY A 111 12.95 13.24 26.94
C GLY A 111 11.61 13.64 26.30
N HIS A 112 11.52 14.77 25.59
CA HIS A 112 10.30 15.18 24.89
C HIS A 112 10.62 16.16 23.74
N THR A 113 9.70 16.30 22.78
CA THR A 113 9.83 17.25 21.66
C THR A 113 9.06 18.55 21.95
N MET A 114 9.34 19.62 21.20
CA MET A 114 8.67 20.94 21.36
C MET A 114 7.14 20.88 21.13
N SER A 115 6.68 19.88 20.36
CA SER A 115 5.25 19.63 20.14
C SER A 115 4.56 19.00 21.37
N SER A 116 5.29 18.29 22.24
CA SER A 116 4.72 17.57 23.38
C SER A 116 4.15 18.51 24.45
N HIS A 117 3.00 18.12 25.02
CA HIS A 117 2.38 18.80 26.17
C HIS A 117 3.15 18.59 27.49
N SER A 118 4.15 17.70 27.49
CA SER A 118 5.05 17.43 28.60
C SER A 118 6.13 18.49 28.80
N CYS A 119 6.17 19.55 27.96
CA CYS A 119 7.13 20.63 28.09
C CYS A 119 6.69 21.63 29.20
N PRO A 120 7.53 21.88 30.21
CA PRO A 120 7.17 22.74 31.36
C PRO A 120 6.86 24.19 30.95
N LEU A 121 7.54 24.73 29.92
CA LEU A 121 7.27 26.08 29.41
C LEU A 121 5.90 26.17 28.73
N LYS A 122 5.50 25.14 27.99
CA LYS A 122 4.17 25.04 27.38
C LYS A 122 3.10 24.88 28.44
N LEU A 123 3.35 24.07 29.46
CA LEU A 123 2.43 23.88 30.58
C LEU A 123 2.22 25.19 31.35
N GLN A 124 3.29 25.93 31.67
CA GLN A 124 3.18 27.25 32.30
C GLN A 124 2.41 28.26 31.45
N ALA A 125 2.65 28.31 30.13
CA ALA A 125 1.90 29.19 29.22
C ALA A 125 0.42 28.81 29.10
N SER A 126 0.08 27.54 29.34
CA SER A 126 -1.30 27.05 29.33
C SER A 126 -2.02 27.39 30.65
N ILE A 127 -1.30 27.40 31.77
CA ILE A 127 -1.83 27.75 33.09
C ILE A 127 -2.03 29.26 33.22
N ALA A 128 -1.13 30.08 32.67
CA ALA A 128 -1.23 31.55 32.72
C ALA A 128 -2.32 32.15 31.82
N ARG A 129 -3.05 31.32 31.05
CA ARG A 129 -4.13 31.72 30.14
C ARG A 129 -5.53 31.31 30.64
N GLN A 130 -5.63 30.73 31.83
CA GLN A 130 -6.87 30.53 32.58
C GLN A 130 -7.04 31.68 33.58
#